data_AF-A0A246FFQ7-F1
#
_entry.id   AF-A0A246FFQ7-F1
#
_cell.length_a   1.000
_cell.length_b   1.000
_cell.length_c   1.000
_cell.angle_alpha   90.00
_cell.angle_beta   90.00
_cell.angle_gamma   90.00
#
_symmetry.space_group_name_H-M   'P 1'
#
loop_
_entity.id
_entity.type
_entity.pdbx_description
1 polymer ?
#
loop_
_entity_poly.entity_id
_entity_poly.type
_entity_poly.pdbx_seq_one_letter_code
_entity_poly.pdbx_strand_id
1 'polypeptide(L)'
;MCVSCRPSRPLLVEDGVGHYYFQDKRTGQTIGGPYTGLYNQLSDSKPQPLPRRVLIEAWDATQKGLPWLLNAWGERTVRAFFFDNGPDYVAQGLMRYTNDSAQVGFANRRGRVKIPAQFTIAYPFRQGYSIVGQGSHQEPLYPGDTEHMVWRGGKWGIIDRRGRIVAPLQYDELSPIRENTKWLEAVNGTDIFLINRKGRRLSARTYTTYGQWPDTTQTYSFPPDSKSEW
;
A
#
# COMPACT_ATOMS: atom_id res chain seq x y z
N MET A 1 2.66 -29.11 -38.57
CA MET A 1 3.06 -28.61 -37.23
C MET A 1 2.03 -27.57 -36.80
N CYS A 2 1.60 -27.54 -35.53
CA CYS A 2 0.49 -26.67 -35.12
C CYS A 2 0.98 -25.24 -34.83
N VAL A 3 0.38 -24.23 -35.48
CA VAL A 3 0.79 -22.83 -35.38
C VAL A 3 -0.02 -22.12 -34.30
N SER A 4 0.66 -21.66 -33.23
CA SER A 4 0.12 -20.75 -32.22
C SER A 4 -1.10 -21.23 -31.39
N CYS A 5 -1.01 -22.42 -30.78
CA CYS A 5 -1.81 -22.69 -29.58
C CYS A 5 -1.47 -21.65 -28.50
N ARG A 6 -2.34 -20.65 -28.28
CA ARG A 6 -2.24 -19.74 -27.13
C ARG A 6 -2.26 -20.59 -25.85
N PRO A 7 -1.36 -20.35 -24.86
CA PRO A 7 -1.35 -21.14 -23.64
C PRO A 7 -2.71 -21.09 -22.95
N SER A 8 -3.24 -22.26 -22.61
CA SER A 8 -4.46 -22.40 -21.83
C SER A 8 -4.21 -21.92 -20.41
N ARG A 9 -5.07 -21.03 -19.89
CA ARG A 9 -5.02 -20.66 -18.46
C ARG A 9 -5.09 -21.93 -17.60
N PRO A 10 -4.24 -22.07 -16.57
CA PRO A 10 -4.31 -23.21 -15.66
C PRO A 10 -5.67 -23.32 -14.98
N LEU A 11 -5.92 -24.51 -14.45
CA LEU A 11 -6.93 -24.71 -13.41
C LEU A 11 -6.30 -24.40 -12.06
N LEU A 12 -7.08 -23.84 -11.14
CA LEU A 12 -6.83 -24.08 -9.73
C LEU A 12 -7.46 -25.41 -9.34
N VAL A 13 -6.75 -26.21 -8.55
CA VAL A 13 -7.15 -27.55 -8.09
C VAL A 13 -6.80 -27.68 -6.61
N GLU A 14 -7.66 -28.31 -5.82
CA GLU A 14 -7.41 -28.61 -4.39
C GLU A 14 -6.99 -30.09 -4.23
N ASP A 15 -6.15 -30.41 -3.26
CA ASP A 15 -5.73 -31.79 -2.95
C ASP A 15 -6.66 -32.54 -1.96
N GLY A 16 -7.68 -31.85 -1.43
CA GLY A 16 -8.62 -32.40 -0.45
C GLY A 16 -8.13 -32.33 1.00
N VAL A 17 -6.97 -31.73 1.27
CA VAL A 17 -6.50 -31.36 2.63
C VAL A 17 -6.30 -29.84 2.77
N GLY A 18 -6.93 -29.06 1.89
CA GLY A 18 -6.92 -27.59 1.93
C GLY A 18 -5.74 -26.91 1.23
N HIS A 19 -4.88 -27.65 0.53
CA HIS A 19 -3.86 -27.03 -0.34
C HIS A 19 -4.37 -26.88 -1.77
N TYR A 20 -4.04 -25.74 -2.38
CA TYR A 20 -4.40 -25.39 -3.73
C TYR A 20 -3.17 -25.30 -4.64
N TYR A 21 -3.34 -25.75 -5.87
CA TYR A 21 -2.31 -25.85 -6.90
C TYR A 21 -2.82 -25.30 -8.23
N PHE A 22 -1.93 -24.63 -8.97
CA PHE A 22 -2.18 -24.26 -10.36
C PHE A 22 -1.67 -25.39 -11.26
N GLN A 23 -2.54 -25.97 -12.10
CA GLN A 23 -2.19 -27.07 -13.01
C GLN A 23 -2.43 -26.71 -14.48
N ASP A 24 -1.50 -27.11 -15.37
CA ASP A 24 -1.68 -26.97 -16.81
C ASP A 24 -2.84 -27.83 -17.32
N LYS A 25 -3.74 -27.22 -18.13
CA LYS A 25 -4.95 -27.87 -18.64
C LYS A 25 -4.71 -29.01 -19.63
N ARG A 26 -3.52 -29.13 -20.22
CA ARG A 26 -3.20 -30.07 -21.29
C ARG A 26 -2.28 -31.20 -20.82
N THR A 27 -1.42 -30.94 -19.83
CA THR A 27 -0.49 -31.94 -19.27
C THR A 27 -0.83 -32.39 -17.85
N GLY A 28 -1.69 -31.67 -17.12
CA GLY A 28 -1.94 -31.89 -15.69
C GLY A 28 -0.78 -31.48 -14.77
N GLN A 29 0.31 -30.92 -15.33
CA GLN A 29 1.50 -30.56 -14.57
C GLN A 29 1.25 -29.38 -13.64
N THR A 30 1.65 -29.52 -12.37
CA THR A 30 1.68 -28.42 -11.40
C THR A 30 2.66 -27.33 -11.82
N ILE A 31 2.16 -26.09 -11.90
CA ILE A 31 2.88 -24.85 -12.21
C ILE A 31 3.21 -24.06 -10.95
N GLY A 32 2.39 -24.17 -9.90
CA GLY A 32 2.61 -23.49 -8.62
C GLY A 32 1.69 -23.98 -7.50
N GLY A 33 2.09 -23.72 -6.27
CA GLY A 33 1.54 -24.31 -5.04
C GLY A 33 2.59 -25.19 -4.33
N PRO A 34 2.26 -25.82 -3.19
CA PRO A 34 0.99 -25.72 -2.48
C PRO A 34 0.74 -24.33 -1.89
N TYR A 35 -0.52 -23.89 -1.95
CA TYR A 35 -0.99 -22.63 -1.37
C TYR A 35 -2.19 -22.85 -0.44
N THR A 36 -2.35 -22.01 0.58
CA THR A 36 -3.53 -21.98 1.47
C THR A 36 -4.14 -20.57 1.54
N GLY A 37 -5.28 -20.42 2.24
CA GLY A 37 -5.92 -19.12 2.51
C GLY A 37 -6.80 -18.55 1.40
N LEU A 38 -7.13 -19.35 0.37
CA LEU A 38 -7.81 -18.91 -0.85
C LEU A 38 -9.34 -18.69 -0.73
N TYR A 39 -9.85 -18.61 0.50
CA TYR A 39 -11.25 -18.79 0.88
C TYR A 39 -12.26 -17.84 0.21
N ASN A 40 -11.86 -16.63 -0.19
CA ASN A 40 -12.78 -15.58 -0.65
C ASN A 40 -13.08 -15.58 -2.17
N GLN A 41 -12.66 -16.59 -2.94
CA GLN A 41 -12.88 -16.61 -4.41
C GLN A 41 -13.40 -17.94 -4.98
N LEU A 42 -13.47 -19.01 -4.18
CA LEU A 42 -13.37 -20.40 -4.69
C LEU A 42 -14.24 -21.41 -3.90
N SER A 43 -15.42 -21.03 -3.44
CA SER A 43 -16.32 -21.91 -2.66
C SER A 43 -16.80 -23.18 -3.40
N ASP A 44 -16.69 -23.19 -4.73
CA ASP A 44 -17.07 -24.33 -5.57
C ASP A 44 -15.85 -25.25 -5.77
N SER A 45 -15.95 -26.49 -5.25
CA SER A 45 -14.92 -27.54 -5.29
C SER A 45 -14.62 -28.14 -6.67
N LYS A 46 -14.83 -27.37 -7.75
CA LYS A 46 -14.62 -27.78 -9.14
C LYS A 46 -13.43 -27.01 -9.74
N PRO A 47 -12.45 -27.71 -10.37
CA PRO A 47 -11.33 -27.05 -11.02
C PRO A 47 -11.77 -25.97 -12.02
N GLN A 48 -11.32 -24.73 -11.82
CA GLN A 48 -11.78 -23.59 -12.63
C GLN A 48 -10.68 -22.56 -13.01
N PRO A 49 -10.81 -21.87 -14.16
CA PRO A 49 -9.81 -20.91 -14.65
C PRO A 49 -10.10 -19.47 -14.16
N LEU A 50 -9.16 -18.91 -13.39
CA LEU A 50 -9.37 -17.69 -12.61
C LEU A 50 -9.54 -16.37 -13.43
N PRO A 51 -10.23 -15.34 -12.88
CA PRO A 51 -10.53 -14.10 -13.60
C PRO A 51 -9.29 -13.26 -13.95
N ARG A 52 -9.19 -12.82 -15.21
CA ARG A 52 -8.05 -12.06 -15.77
C ARG A 52 -7.74 -10.68 -15.15
N ARG A 53 -8.55 -10.20 -14.20
CA ARG A 53 -8.44 -8.86 -13.58
C ARG A 53 -8.34 -8.89 -12.05
N VAL A 54 -8.31 -10.09 -11.47
CA VAL A 54 -8.25 -10.29 -10.02
C VAL A 54 -6.83 -10.76 -9.67
N LEU A 55 -6.27 -10.20 -8.60
CA LEU A 55 -5.13 -10.78 -7.90
C LEU A 55 -5.66 -11.61 -6.74
N ILE A 56 -4.91 -12.65 -6.39
CA ILE A 56 -5.40 -13.70 -5.52
C ILE A 56 -4.42 -13.83 -4.37
N GLU A 57 -4.90 -13.65 -3.15
CA GLU A 57 -4.13 -13.92 -1.95
C GLU A 57 -3.85 -15.42 -1.84
N ALA A 58 -2.59 -15.78 -1.60
CA ALA A 58 -2.16 -17.16 -1.42
C ALA A 58 -1.00 -17.22 -0.42
N TRP A 59 -1.23 -17.94 0.68
CA TRP A 59 -0.22 -18.25 1.67
C TRP A 59 0.62 -19.42 1.16
N ASP A 60 1.95 -19.33 1.26
CA ASP A 60 2.85 -20.40 0.84
C ASP A 60 2.85 -21.50 1.90
N ALA A 61 2.28 -22.68 1.59
CA ALA A 61 2.20 -23.77 2.57
C ALA A 61 3.57 -24.36 2.93
N THR A 62 4.63 -24.02 2.18
CA THR A 62 6.01 -24.45 2.42
C THR A 62 6.87 -23.39 3.12
N GLN A 63 6.41 -22.13 3.24
CA GLN A 63 7.22 -21.02 3.74
C GLN A 63 6.42 -20.08 4.66
N LYS A 64 6.92 -19.85 5.88
CA LYS A 64 6.38 -18.81 6.76
C LYS A 64 6.67 -17.42 6.20
N GLY A 65 5.67 -16.54 6.20
CA GLY A 65 5.79 -15.14 5.80
C GLY A 65 4.45 -14.54 5.36
N LEU A 66 4.46 -13.28 4.93
CA LEU A 66 3.28 -12.65 4.33
C LEU A 66 2.92 -13.32 2.99
N PRO A 67 1.62 -13.50 2.68
CA PRO A 67 1.16 -14.21 1.50
C PRO A 67 1.47 -13.44 0.23
N TRP A 68 1.48 -14.17 -0.88
CA TRP A 68 1.66 -13.62 -2.21
C TRP A 68 0.34 -13.20 -2.82
N LEU A 69 0.36 -12.09 -3.55
CA LEU A 69 -0.64 -11.79 -4.56
C LEU A 69 -0.25 -12.51 -5.84
N LEU A 70 -0.98 -13.57 -6.17
CA LEU A 70 -0.84 -14.32 -7.41
C LEU A 70 -1.65 -13.65 -8.53
N ASN A 71 -1.23 -13.85 -9.77
CA ASN A 71 -2.05 -13.54 -10.94
C ASN A 71 -2.82 -14.78 -11.45
N ALA A 72 -3.64 -14.60 -12.49
CA ALA A 72 -4.49 -15.65 -13.07
C ALA A 72 -3.75 -16.81 -13.79
N TRP A 73 -2.42 -16.92 -13.62
CA TRP A 73 -1.58 -18.05 -14.03
C TRP A 73 -0.89 -18.77 -12.84
N GLY A 74 -1.08 -18.28 -11.61
CA GLY A 74 -0.41 -18.82 -10.40
C GLY A 74 0.97 -18.21 -10.11
N GLU A 75 1.42 -17.30 -10.97
CA GLU A 75 2.68 -16.57 -10.82
C GLU A 75 2.58 -15.62 -9.61
N ARG A 76 3.56 -15.71 -8.70
CA ARG A 76 3.76 -14.77 -7.59
C ARG A 76 4.11 -13.39 -8.14
N THR A 77 3.42 -12.33 -7.72
CA THR A 77 3.68 -10.96 -8.21
C THR A 77 4.38 -10.08 -7.19
N VAL A 78 3.79 -9.93 -6.00
CA VAL A 78 4.31 -9.19 -4.84
C VAL A 78 3.76 -9.82 -3.55
N ARG A 79 4.41 -9.61 -2.40
CA ARG A 79 3.80 -9.94 -1.10
C ARG A 79 2.74 -8.90 -0.74
N ALA A 80 1.64 -9.36 -0.16
CA ALA A 80 0.57 -8.48 0.29
C ALA A 80 1.04 -7.58 1.44
N PHE A 81 0.78 -6.28 1.34
CA PHE A 81 0.72 -5.42 2.53
C PHE A 81 -0.64 -5.67 3.20
N PHE A 82 -0.65 -6.00 4.50
CA PHE A 82 -1.89 -6.21 5.24
C PHE A 82 -2.42 -4.90 5.81
N PHE A 83 -3.74 -4.71 5.72
CA PHE A 83 -4.45 -3.58 6.31
C PHE A 83 -5.84 -4.02 6.72
N ASP A 84 -6.18 -3.82 8.01
CA ASP A 84 -7.37 -4.42 8.60
C ASP A 84 -7.38 -5.95 8.35
N ASN A 85 -8.47 -6.53 7.86
CA ASN A 85 -8.66 -7.98 7.74
C ASN A 85 -8.17 -8.60 6.41
N GLY A 86 -7.21 -7.97 5.71
CA GLY A 86 -6.68 -8.55 4.46
C GLY A 86 -5.67 -7.70 3.67
N PRO A 87 -5.41 -8.04 2.40
CA PRO A 87 -4.50 -7.31 1.52
C PRO A 87 -4.98 -5.87 1.18
N ASP A 88 -4.03 -4.95 1.03
CA ASP A 88 -4.29 -3.53 0.82
C ASP A 88 -5.21 -3.22 -0.39
N TYR A 89 -6.15 -2.29 -0.18
CA TYR A 89 -7.09 -1.87 -1.20
C TYR A 89 -6.44 -0.96 -2.26
N VAL A 90 -6.96 -1.01 -3.49
CA VAL A 90 -6.33 -0.30 -4.62
C VAL A 90 -6.75 1.18 -4.70
N ALA A 91 -6.11 2.01 -3.88
CA ALA A 91 -6.24 3.46 -3.89
C ALA A 91 -5.65 4.11 -5.17
N GLN A 92 -6.50 4.82 -5.93
CA GLN A 92 -6.12 5.54 -7.16
C GLN A 92 -5.31 4.70 -8.18
N GLY A 93 -5.58 3.39 -8.25
CA GLY A 93 -4.95 2.45 -9.19
C GLY A 93 -3.62 1.83 -8.71
N LEU A 94 -3.16 2.19 -7.51
CA LEU A 94 -2.00 1.61 -6.82
C LEU A 94 -2.43 0.96 -5.50
N MET A 95 -1.69 -0.05 -5.06
CA MET A 95 -1.83 -0.71 -3.76
C MET A 95 -0.44 -0.83 -3.13
N ARG A 96 -0.37 -0.87 -1.79
CA ARG A 96 0.87 -1.13 -1.07
C ARG A 96 1.27 -2.60 -1.20
N TYR A 97 2.56 -2.87 -1.16
CA TYR A 97 3.13 -4.21 -1.15
C TYR A 97 4.41 -4.22 -0.32
N THR A 98 4.84 -5.40 0.16
CA THR A 98 6.06 -5.56 0.96
C THR A 98 7.16 -6.33 0.19
N ASN A 99 8.43 -6.03 0.49
CA ASN A 99 9.55 -6.92 0.16
C ASN A 99 9.89 -7.85 1.33
N ASP A 100 10.88 -8.73 1.16
CA ASP A 100 11.31 -9.67 2.20
C ASP A 100 11.96 -8.98 3.42
N SER A 101 12.34 -7.70 3.29
CA SER A 101 12.79 -6.82 4.39
C SER A 101 11.65 -6.01 5.02
N ALA A 102 10.39 -6.40 4.78
CA ALA A 102 9.15 -5.74 5.21
C ALA A 102 8.97 -4.27 4.77
N GLN A 103 9.84 -3.73 3.92
CA GLN A 103 9.72 -2.36 3.40
C GLN A 103 8.51 -2.24 2.47
N VAL A 104 7.84 -1.09 2.52
CA VAL A 104 6.65 -0.79 1.72
C VAL A 104 7.02 -0.15 0.39
N GLY A 105 6.41 -0.66 -0.67
CA GLY A 105 6.40 -0.09 -2.02
C GLY A 105 4.98 -0.03 -2.59
N PHE A 106 4.84 0.35 -3.86
CA PHE A 106 3.55 0.39 -4.54
C PHE A 106 3.54 -0.41 -5.85
N ALA A 107 2.52 -1.23 -6.02
CA ALA A 107 2.22 -1.99 -7.23
C ALA A 107 0.85 -1.58 -7.80
N ASN A 108 0.55 -1.97 -9.05
CA ASN A 108 -0.76 -1.73 -9.67
C ASN A 108 -1.71 -2.94 -9.54
N ARG A 109 -2.95 -2.82 -10.05
CA ARG A 109 -4.00 -3.87 -10.14
C ARG A 109 -3.60 -5.19 -10.85
N ARG A 110 -2.35 -5.36 -11.28
CA ARG A 110 -1.81 -6.59 -11.87
C ARG A 110 -0.51 -7.05 -11.19
N GLY A 111 -0.26 -6.58 -9.97
CA GLY A 111 0.93 -6.92 -9.19
C GLY A 111 2.24 -6.33 -9.73
N ARG A 112 2.17 -5.48 -10.76
CA ARG A 112 3.37 -4.86 -11.35
C ARG A 112 3.80 -3.69 -10.48
N VAL A 113 4.99 -3.80 -9.90
CA VAL A 113 5.67 -2.73 -9.15
C VAL A 113 5.69 -1.43 -9.98
N LYS A 114 5.45 -0.31 -9.30
CA LYS A 114 5.48 1.04 -9.84
C LYS A 114 6.34 2.00 -9.02
N ILE A 115 6.46 1.75 -7.73
CA ILE A 115 7.40 2.40 -6.83
C ILE A 115 8.02 1.25 -6.03
N PRO A 116 9.35 1.02 -6.10
CA PRO A 116 9.99 -0.07 -5.37
C PRO A 116 9.74 0.01 -3.86
N ALA A 117 9.75 -1.15 -3.22
CA ALA A 117 9.76 -1.26 -1.77
C ALA A 117 11.06 -0.66 -1.21
N GLN A 118 10.92 0.41 -0.43
CA GLN A 118 12.05 1.17 0.13
C GLN A 118 11.70 1.91 1.43
N PHE A 119 10.44 2.29 1.62
CA PHE A 119 9.98 3.02 2.80
C PHE A 119 9.72 2.06 3.96
N THR A 120 9.88 2.50 5.20
CA THR A 120 9.50 1.70 6.37
C THR A 120 7.98 1.57 6.50
N ILE A 121 7.24 2.63 6.19
CA ILE A 121 5.76 2.63 6.16
C ILE A 121 5.24 3.59 5.09
N ALA A 122 4.05 3.33 4.57
CA ALA A 122 3.36 4.21 3.62
C ALA A 122 1.83 4.17 3.79
N TYR A 123 1.17 5.29 3.52
CA TYR A 123 -0.29 5.39 3.45
C TYR A 123 -0.82 5.22 2.01
N PRO A 124 -2.09 4.81 1.81
CA PRO A 124 -2.69 4.68 0.49
C PRO A 124 -2.75 6.01 -0.28
N PHE A 125 -2.64 5.96 -1.60
CA PHE A 125 -2.64 7.16 -2.46
C PHE A 125 -3.97 7.92 -2.42
N ARG A 126 -3.92 9.18 -1.98
CA ARG A 126 -5.07 10.10 -1.94
C ARG A 126 -4.70 11.41 -2.64
N GLN A 127 -5.62 11.89 -3.48
CA GLN A 127 -5.49 13.15 -4.23
C GLN A 127 -4.18 13.30 -5.04
N GLY A 128 -3.60 12.19 -5.53
CA GLY A 128 -2.36 12.16 -6.30
C GLY A 128 -1.07 11.92 -5.49
N TYR A 129 -1.16 11.87 -4.16
CA TYR A 129 0.00 11.80 -3.25
C TYR A 129 -0.13 10.67 -2.22
N SER A 130 1.00 10.29 -1.63
CA SER A 130 1.09 9.36 -0.49
C SER A 130 2.03 9.93 0.56
N ILE A 131 1.66 9.80 1.84
CA ILE A 131 2.56 10.04 2.97
C ILE A 131 3.38 8.77 3.21
N VAL A 132 4.69 8.92 3.37
CA VAL A 132 5.67 7.84 3.58
C VAL A 132 6.56 8.15 4.77
N GLY A 133 6.92 7.12 5.53
CA GLY A 133 7.79 7.21 6.71
C GLY A 133 9.03 6.32 6.56
N GLN A 134 10.16 6.79 7.09
CA GLN A 134 11.44 6.09 7.10
C GLN A 134 12.04 6.07 8.51
N GLY A 135 12.49 4.90 8.97
CA GLY A 135 13.07 4.73 10.31
C GLY A 135 12.05 4.67 11.44
N SER A 136 10.75 4.65 11.12
CA SER A 136 9.68 4.39 12.09
C SER A 136 9.70 2.93 12.54
N HIS A 137 9.17 2.63 13.72
CA HIS A 137 8.99 1.26 14.21
C HIS A 137 7.55 1.09 14.71
N GLN A 138 7.13 -0.18 14.89
CA GLN A 138 5.83 -0.48 15.49
C GLN A 138 5.98 -0.66 17.00
N GLU A 139 5.10 -0.01 17.75
CA GLU A 139 4.92 -0.21 19.20
C GLU A 139 3.44 -0.46 19.52
N PRO A 140 3.09 -1.12 20.64
CA PRO A 140 1.72 -1.19 21.14
C PRO A 140 1.10 0.18 21.39
N LEU A 141 -0.18 0.36 21.05
CA LEU A 141 -0.96 1.55 21.41
C LEU A 141 -1.16 1.64 22.93
N TYR A 142 -1.28 0.50 23.61
CA TYR A 142 -1.39 0.38 25.06
C TYR A 142 -0.40 -0.67 25.59
N PRO A 143 0.14 -0.52 26.82
CA PRO A 143 1.03 -1.52 27.39
C PRO A 143 0.38 -2.90 27.49
N GLY A 144 0.99 -3.90 26.84
CA GLY A 144 0.47 -5.27 26.79
C GLY A 144 -0.47 -5.58 25.61
N ASP A 145 -0.82 -4.60 24.77
CA ASP A 145 -1.61 -4.80 23.56
C ASP A 145 -0.74 -5.44 22.45
N THR A 146 -1.24 -6.52 21.83
CA THR A 146 -0.57 -7.23 20.73
C THR A 146 -1.30 -7.09 19.40
N GLU A 147 -2.44 -6.40 19.35
CA GLU A 147 -3.32 -6.28 18.18
C GLU A 147 -3.30 -4.85 17.63
N HIS A 148 -3.36 -3.84 18.50
CA HIS A 148 -3.34 -2.42 18.13
C HIS A 148 -1.91 -1.86 18.15
N MET A 149 -1.19 -2.01 17.06
CA MET A 149 0.14 -1.40 16.89
C MET A 149 0.08 -0.04 16.19
N VAL A 150 0.86 0.93 16.69
CA VAL A 150 1.08 2.25 16.06
C VAL A 150 2.50 2.37 15.52
N TRP A 151 2.67 3.16 14.46
CA TRP A 151 3.97 3.50 13.89
C TRP A 151 4.52 4.77 14.53
N ARG A 152 5.69 4.69 15.18
CA ARG A 152 6.33 5.79 15.90
C ARG A 152 7.79 6.01 15.51
N GLY A 153 8.26 7.22 15.77
CA GLY A 153 9.59 7.69 15.36
C GLY A 153 9.80 7.67 13.85
N GLY A 154 11.06 7.74 13.44
CA GLY A 154 11.42 7.97 12.04
C GLY A 154 11.10 9.39 11.57
N LYS A 155 11.14 9.60 10.26
CA LYS A 155 10.74 10.86 9.63
C LYS A 155 9.80 10.62 8.45
N TRP A 156 8.82 11.50 8.32
CA TRP A 156 7.74 11.45 7.33
C TRP A 156 7.95 12.48 6.22
N GLY A 157 7.46 12.14 5.03
CA GLY A 157 7.48 12.96 3.83
C GLY A 157 6.35 12.57 2.87
N ILE A 158 6.35 13.18 1.69
CA ILE A 158 5.27 13.04 0.70
C ILE A 158 5.86 12.64 -0.65
N ILE A 159 5.25 11.68 -1.33
CA ILE A 159 5.58 11.27 -2.71
C ILE A 159 4.39 11.44 -3.66
N ASP A 160 4.69 11.59 -4.96
CA ASP A 160 3.69 11.51 -6.03
C ASP A 160 3.46 10.07 -6.52
N ARG A 161 2.46 9.87 -7.40
CA ARG A 161 2.16 8.57 -8.05
C ARG A 161 3.27 8.03 -8.99
N ARG A 162 4.41 8.70 -9.10
CA ARG A 162 5.63 8.23 -9.79
C ARG A 162 6.76 7.89 -8.80
N GLY A 163 6.53 8.01 -7.49
CA GLY A 163 7.53 7.78 -6.44
C GLY A 163 8.51 8.92 -6.24
N ARG A 164 8.30 10.08 -6.88
CA ARG A 164 9.15 11.25 -6.67
C ARG A 164 8.83 11.87 -5.33
N ILE A 165 9.85 12.20 -4.55
CA ILE A 165 9.70 12.98 -3.31
C ILE A 165 9.21 14.38 -3.67
N VAL A 166 8.12 14.79 -3.03
CA VAL A 166 7.45 16.09 -3.18
C VAL A 166 7.58 16.94 -1.92
N ALA A 167 7.62 16.28 -0.75
CA ALA A 167 8.09 16.87 0.50
C ALA A 167 9.09 15.89 1.13
N PRO A 168 10.29 16.34 1.54
CA PRO A 168 11.35 15.47 2.05
C PRO A 168 10.92 14.73 3.32
N LEU A 169 11.53 13.57 3.58
CA LEU A 169 11.29 12.77 4.78
C LEU A 169 12.04 13.40 5.97
N GLN A 170 11.48 14.49 6.50
CA GLN A 170 12.09 15.31 7.56
C GLN A 170 11.13 15.69 8.70
N TYR A 171 9.82 15.48 8.52
CA TYR A 171 8.79 15.84 9.50
C TYR A 171 8.64 14.73 10.53
N ASP A 172 8.44 15.07 11.80
CA ASP A 172 8.16 14.09 12.87
C ASP A 172 6.71 13.57 12.78
N GLU A 173 5.79 14.41 12.32
CA GLU A 173 4.42 14.04 11.99
C GLU A 173 3.90 14.80 10.75
N LEU A 174 2.96 14.19 10.03
CA LEU A 174 2.18 14.82 8.96
C LEU A 174 0.71 14.47 9.13
N SER A 175 -0.16 15.48 9.12
CA SER A 175 -1.61 15.27 9.11
C SER A 175 -2.06 14.44 7.88
N PRO A 176 -3.14 13.63 7.98
CA PRO A 176 -3.54 12.74 6.89
C PRO A 176 -4.19 13.48 5.72
N ILE A 177 -3.82 13.09 4.49
CA ILE A 177 -4.51 13.52 3.26
C ILE A 177 -5.92 12.90 3.25
N ARG A 178 -6.96 13.74 3.38
CA ARG A 178 -8.38 13.36 3.28
C ARG A 178 -8.97 13.86 1.96
N GLU A 179 -10.28 13.80 1.80
CA GLU A 179 -10.93 14.53 0.71
C GLU A 179 -10.95 16.04 1.03
N ASN A 180 -10.82 16.87 -0.01
CA ASN A 180 -10.78 18.33 0.06
C ASN A 180 -9.70 18.99 0.95
N THR A 181 -8.76 18.23 1.51
CA THR A 181 -7.57 18.72 2.24
C THR A 181 -6.79 19.71 1.38
N LYS A 182 -6.78 21.02 1.72
CA LYS A 182 -6.11 22.08 0.92
C LYS A 182 -4.62 22.24 1.24
N TRP A 183 -4.26 21.96 2.48
CA TRP A 183 -2.92 22.02 3.07
C TRP A 183 -2.79 20.86 4.07
N LEU A 184 -1.56 20.54 4.46
CA LEU A 184 -1.27 19.60 5.55
C LEU A 184 -0.61 20.38 6.68
N GLU A 185 -0.98 20.06 7.91
CA GLU A 185 -0.13 20.31 9.08
C GLU A 185 1.07 19.36 9.04
N ALA A 186 2.24 19.92 9.37
CA ALA A 186 3.51 19.25 9.51
C ALA A 186 4.18 19.66 10.82
N VAL A 187 4.73 18.68 11.54
CA VAL A 187 5.49 18.86 12.78
C VAL A 187 6.97 18.61 12.49
N ASN A 188 7.87 19.47 12.97
CA ASN A 188 9.31 19.22 12.94
C ASN A 188 9.97 19.76 14.22
N GLY A 189 10.38 18.86 15.12
CA GLY A 189 10.72 19.22 16.50
C GLY A 189 9.54 19.91 17.19
N THR A 190 9.75 21.11 17.72
CA THR A 190 8.69 21.93 18.34
C THR A 190 7.87 22.74 17.33
N ASP A 191 8.27 22.79 16.06
CA ASP A 191 7.61 23.65 15.06
C ASP A 191 6.44 22.93 14.38
N ILE A 192 5.21 23.38 14.66
CA ILE A 192 4.02 23.05 13.89
C ILE A 192 3.78 24.12 12.83
N PHE A 193 3.58 23.74 11.56
CA PHE A 193 3.30 24.67 10.45
C PHE A 193 2.52 24.01 9.29
N LEU A 194 1.92 24.84 8.43
CA LEU A 194 1.19 24.37 7.26
C LEU A 194 2.11 24.22 6.03
N ILE A 195 1.95 23.14 5.26
CA ILE A 195 2.57 22.91 3.95
C ILE A 195 1.52 22.67 2.86
N ASN A 196 1.85 22.99 1.60
CA ASN A 196 1.02 22.64 0.45
C ASN A 196 1.43 21.29 -0.18
N ARG A 197 0.67 20.89 -1.21
CA ARG A 197 0.91 19.70 -2.05
C ARG A 197 2.33 19.52 -2.57
N LYS A 198 3.05 20.62 -2.79
CA LYS A 198 4.42 20.66 -3.34
C LYS A 198 5.48 20.72 -2.23
N GLY A 199 5.13 20.33 -0.99
CA GLY A 199 6.01 20.38 0.18
C GLY A 199 6.38 21.79 0.66
N ARG A 200 5.87 22.84 0.00
CA ARG A 200 6.22 24.23 0.33
C ARG A 200 5.45 24.67 1.59
N ARG A 201 6.18 25.13 2.60
CA ARG A 201 5.61 25.79 3.78
C ARG A 201 4.80 27.02 3.38
N LEU A 202 3.65 27.19 4.03
CA LEU A 202 2.66 28.23 3.79
C LEU A 202 2.61 29.26 4.94
N SER A 203 2.75 28.81 6.19
CA SER A 203 2.69 29.71 7.34
C SER A 203 4.05 30.37 7.63
N ALA A 204 4.06 31.70 7.75
CA ALA A 204 5.23 32.43 8.23
C ALA A 204 5.55 32.09 9.69
N ARG A 205 4.51 31.93 10.53
CA ARG A 205 4.62 31.52 11.94
C ARG A 205 4.74 30.01 12.10
N THR A 206 5.38 29.60 13.18
CA THR A 206 5.30 28.26 13.76
C THR A 206 4.48 28.33 15.04
N TYR A 207 3.92 27.20 15.45
CA TYR A 207 3.19 27.05 16.71
C TYR A 207 3.89 25.98 17.54
N THR A 208 4.16 26.28 18.81
CA THR A 208 4.93 25.40 19.71
C THR A 208 4.05 24.57 20.66
N THR A 209 2.72 24.61 20.49
CA THR A 209 1.76 23.91 21.35
C THR A 209 0.46 23.65 20.61
N TYR A 210 -0.03 22.40 20.67
CA TYR A 210 -1.39 22.05 20.21
C TYR A 210 -2.43 22.91 20.94
N GLY A 211 -3.24 23.66 20.19
CA GLY A 211 -4.35 24.46 20.73
C GLY A 211 -4.31 25.95 20.41
N GLN A 212 -3.15 26.55 20.10
CA GLN A 212 -3.07 27.95 19.65
C GLN A 212 -3.39 28.11 18.16
N TRP A 213 -4.54 27.57 17.74
CA TRP A 213 -5.08 27.81 16.41
C TRP A 213 -5.55 29.27 16.30
N PRO A 214 -5.28 29.97 15.18
CA PRO A 214 -6.07 31.16 14.87
C PRO A 214 -7.53 30.75 14.66
N ASP A 215 -8.46 31.67 14.94
CA ASP A 215 -9.87 31.46 14.58
C ASP A 215 -9.98 31.09 13.09
N THR A 216 -10.83 30.12 12.78
CA THR A 216 -11.08 29.60 11.43
C THR A 216 -11.64 30.64 10.46
N THR A 217 -12.05 31.82 10.97
CA THR A 217 -12.37 33.01 10.17
C THR A 217 -11.14 33.73 9.60
N GLN A 218 -9.93 33.49 10.11
CA GLN A 218 -8.72 34.18 9.65
C GLN A 218 -8.33 33.74 8.23
N THR A 219 -8.54 34.64 7.27
CA THR A 219 -8.06 34.51 5.90
C THR A 219 -6.53 34.53 5.87
N TYR A 220 -5.91 33.35 5.74
CA TYR A 220 -4.48 33.24 5.45
C TYR A 220 -4.17 33.96 4.12
N SER A 221 -3.41 35.05 4.19
CA SER A 221 -2.94 35.78 3.00
C SER A 221 -1.87 34.99 2.26
N PHE A 222 -2.30 34.09 1.37
CA PHE A 222 -1.41 33.43 0.42
C PHE A 222 -0.82 34.46 -0.56
N PRO A 223 0.42 34.27 -1.04
CA PRO A 223 0.99 35.13 -2.10
C PRO A 223 0.08 35.15 -3.34
N PRO A 224 -0.09 36.30 -4.01
CA PRO A 224 -1.14 36.49 -5.03
C PRO A 224 -1.05 35.56 -6.24
N ASP A 225 0.11 34.97 -6.51
CA ASP A 225 0.30 33.94 -7.53
C ASP A 225 -0.19 32.53 -7.14
N SER A 226 -0.82 32.36 -5.96
CA SER A 226 -1.54 31.12 -5.61
C SER A 226 -2.86 30.98 -6.36
N LYS A 227 -2.83 31.14 -7.69
CA LYS A 227 -3.82 30.54 -8.58
C LYS A 227 -3.91 29.05 -8.25
N SER A 228 -5.10 28.48 -8.36
CA SER A 228 -5.42 27.14 -7.86
C SER A 228 -4.70 26.03 -8.64
N GLU A 229 -3.45 25.74 -8.27
CA GLU A 229 -2.76 24.48 -8.59
C GLU A 229 -3.32 23.36 -7.69
N TRP A 230 -4.62 23.09 -7.85
CA TRP A 230 -5.40 22.22 -6.98
C TRP A 230 -6.30 21.26 -7.74
#